data_AF-A0A937QA03-F1
#
_entry.id   AF-A0A937QA03-F1
#
_cell.length_a   1.000
_cell.length_b   1.000
_cell.length_c   1.000
_cell.angle_alpha   90.00
_cell.angle_beta   90.00
_cell.angle_gamma   90.00
#
_symmetry.space_group_name_H-M   'P 1'
#
loop_
_entity.id
_entity.type
_entity.pdbx_description
1 polymer ?
#
loop_
_entity_poly.entity_id
_entity_poly.type
_entity_poly.pdbx_seq_one_letter_code
_entity_poly.pdbx_strand_id
1 'polypeptide(L)'
;FTVAQSLHGSGYIAAFAGGILFGTLAKESTHELVLDAEGLAETLAMFTWIVFGAAFIIRAYELITWQAFAYAVLSLTVVRMLPVILSLTGTGEKTESKIFLAWFGPRGFASIVFAIIVLNTSLPGAPQMAVVVVCTIILSAFAHGITANPMASALAKKLAKEQRAE
;
A
#
# COMPACT_ATOMS: atom_id res chain seq x y z
N PHE A 1 20.40 2.88 1.76
CA PHE A 1 19.87 3.09 0.40
C PHE A 1 20.98 3.01 -0.66
N THR A 2 21.86 4.01 -0.75
CA THR A 2 22.82 4.19 -1.86
C THR A 2 23.72 3.00 -2.12
N VAL A 3 24.32 2.43 -1.06
CA VAL A 3 25.21 1.26 -1.18
C VAL A 3 24.48 0.03 -1.74
N ALA A 4 23.26 -0.24 -1.27
CA ALA A 4 22.47 -1.35 -1.80
C ALA A 4 22.14 -1.13 -3.28
N GLN A 5 21.73 0.09 -3.64
CA GLN A 5 21.41 0.44 -5.02
C GLN A 5 22.62 0.31 -5.96
N SER A 6 23.81 0.73 -5.53
CA SER A 6 25.04 0.60 -6.35
C SER A 6 25.46 -0.85 -6.57
N LEU A 7 25.03 -1.76 -5.69
CA LEU A 7 25.25 -3.20 -5.82
C LEU A 7 24.07 -3.93 -6.47
N HIS A 8 23.20 -3.20 -7.19
CA HIS A 8 21.98 -3.72 -7.82
C HIS A 8 20.93 -4.31 -6.86
N GLY A 9 21.05 -4.03 -5.55
CA GLY A 9 20.03 -4.34 -4.56
C GLY A 9 18.94 -3.26 -4.49
N SER A 10 17.84 -3.56 -3.79
CA SER A 10 16.76 -2.59 -3.59
C SER A 10 17.12 -1.57 -2.51
N GLY A 11 17.34 -0.31 -2.91
CA GLY A 11 17.54 0.80 -1.99
C GLY A 11 16.38 0.95 -0.98
N TYR A 12 15.14 0.67 -1.40
CA TYR A 12 13.95 0.74 -0.55
C TYR A 12 13.97 -0.31 0.56
N ILE A 13 14.28 -1.57 0.24
CA ILE A 13 14.38 -2.65 1.24
C ILE A 13 15.52 -2.35 2.20
N ALA A 14 16.66 -1.84 1.71
CA ALA A 14 17.78 -1.46 2.56
C ALA A 14 17.43 -0.32 3.53
N ALA A 15 16.65 0.68 3.09
CA ALA A 15 16.17 1.75 3.96
C ALA A 15 15.21 1.22 5.04
N PHE A 16 14.29 0.32 4.66
CA PHE A 16 13.35 -0.31 5.60
C PHE A 16 14.07 -1.17 6.66
N ALA A 17 14.98 -2.04 6.23
CA ALA A 17 15.78 -2.86 7.14
C ALA A 17 16.66 -1.99 8.07
N GLY A 18 17.24 -0.90 7.53
CA GLY A 18 17.97 0.08 8.32
C GLY A 18 17.09 0.76 9.38
N GLY A 19 15.84 1.09 9.05
CA GLY A 19 14.87 1.65 10.00
C GLY A 19 14.49 0.67 11.11
N ILE A 20 14.30 -0.62 10.80
CA ILE A 20 14.07 -1.67 11.81
C ILE A 20 15.27 -1.74 12.76
N LEU A 21 16.49 -1.83 12.22
CA LEU A 21 17.71 -1.88 13.02
C LEU A 21 17.83 -0.62 13.90
N PHE A 22 17.61 0.56 13.32
CA PHE A 22 17.63 1.82 14.06
C PHE A 22 16.64 1.80 15.22
N GLY A 23 15.39 1.40 15.00
CA GLY A 23 14.38 1.29 16.05
C GLY A 23 14.78 0.32 17.17
N THR A 24 15.42 -0.80 16.83
CA THR A 24 15.92 -1.74 17.85
C THR A 24 17.07 -1.17 18.69
N LEU A 25 17.90 -0.31 18.10
CA LEU A 25 19.06 0.30 18.77
C LEU A 25 18.67 1.53 19.59
N ALA A 26 17.78 2.37 19.05
CA ALA A 26 17.32 3.62 19.67
C ALA A 26 16.25 3.40 20.76
N LYS A 27 15.55 2.25 20.74
CA LYS A 27 14.56 1.86 21.77
C LYS A 27 13.55 2.97 22.05
N GLU A 28 13.51 3.48 23.28
CA GLU A 28 12.56 4.51 23.74
C GLU A 28 12.77 5.86 23.04
N SER A 29 13.98 6.17 22.60
CA SER A 29 14.29 7.43 21.88
C SER A 29 13.92 7.39 20.40
N THR A 30 13.46 6.25 19.86
CA THR A 30 13.16 6.10 18.43
C THR A 30 12.16 7.14 17.94
N HIS A 31 11.09 7.37 18.70
CA HIS A 31 10.04 8.31 18.30
C HIS A 31 10.60 9.73 18.17
N GLU A 32 11.26 10.23 19.22
CA GLU A 32 11.87 11.57 19.23
C GLU A 32 12.86 11.77 18.07
N LEU A 33 13.70 10.77 17.81
CA LEU A 33 14.74 10.84 16.77
C LEU A 33 14.19 10.77 15.34
N VAL A 34 12.99 10.23 15.14
CA VAL A 34 12.39 10.06 13.81
C VAL A 34 11.33 11.11 13.50
N LEU A 35 10.82 11.86 14.49
CA LEU A 35 9.79 12.90 14.32
C LEU A 35 10.04 13.83 13.13
N ASP A 36 11.25 14.38 13.01
CA ASP A 36 11.58 15.29 11.91
C ASP A 36 11.56 14.59 10.55
N ALA A 37 12.08 13.37 10.49
CA ALA A 37 12.09 12.56 9.28
C ALA A 37 10.67 12.10 8.89
N GLU A 38 9.82 11.80 9.86
CA GLU A 38 8.40 11.50 9.68
C GLU A 38 7.65 12.71 9.12
N GLY A 39 7.81 13.89 9.72
CA GLY A 39 7.18 15.12 9.24
C GLY A 39 7.62 15.49 7.81
N LEU A 40 8.89 15.30 7.48
CA LEU A 40 9.38 15.48 6.11
C LEU A 40 8.78 14.44 5.15
N ALA A 41 8.71 13.17 5.57
CA ALA A 41 8.13 12.09 4.78
C ALA A 41 6.64 12.32 4.51
N GLU A 42 5.87 12.76 5.51
CA GLU A 42 4.47 13.14 5.37
C GLU A 42 4.28 14.32 4.42
N THR A 43 5.12 15.35 4.54
CA THR A 43 5.08 16.51 3.65
C THR A 43 5.34 16.12 2.20
N LEU A 44 6.38 15.31 1.95
CA LEU A 44 6.69 14.79 0.61
C LEU A 44 5.61 13.85 0.10
N ALA A 45 4.97 13.08 0.98
CA ALA A 45 3.83 12.24 0.66
C ALA A 45 2.62 13.06 0.19
N MET A 46 2.28 14.16 0.88
CA MET A 46 1.22 15.08 0.45
C MET A 46 1.54 15.71 -0.90
N PHE A 47 2.79 16.16 -1.10
CA PHE A 47 3.22 16.69 -2.39
C PHE A 47 3.08 15.65 -3.51
N THR A 48 3.48 14.40 -3.23
CA THR A 48 3.35 13.30 -4.18
C THR A 48 1.88 13.02 -4.55
N TRP A 49 0.96 13.10 -3.60
CA TRP A 49 -0.48 12.98 -3.90
C TRP A 49 -1.01 14.10 -4.79
N ILE A 50 -0.58 15.35 -4.56
CA ILE A 50 -0.95 16.50 -5.40
C ILE A 50 -0.44 16.29 -6.82
N VAL A 51 0.85 15.93 -6.97
CA VAL A 51 1.45 15.66 -8.28
C VAL A 51 0.78 14.47 -8.96
N PHE A 52 0.45 13.41 -8.22
CA PHE A 52 -0.27 12.26 -8.76
C PHE A 52 -1.65 12.67 -9.30
N GLY A 53 -2.41 13.44 -8.52
CA GLY A 53 -3.71 13.96 -8.96
C GLY A 53 -3.61 14.81 -10.24
N ALA A 54 -2.70 15.79 -10.24
CA ALA A 54 -2.56 16.72 -11.36
C ALA A 54 -1.96 16.07 -12.61
N ALA A 55 -0.92 15.24 -12.47
CA ALA A 55 -0.15 14.74 -13.60
C ALA A 55 -0.67 13.40 -14.16
N PHE A 56 -1.23 12.53 -13.30
CA PHE A 56 -1.63 11.18 -13.71
C PHE A 56 -3.14 11.04 -13.87
N ILE A 57 -3.95 11.54 -12.93
CA ILE A 57 -5.41 11.34 -12.99
C ILE A 57 -6.02 12.05 -14.20
N ILE A 58 -5.66 13.32 -14.44
CA ILE A 58 -6.20 14.12 -15.56
C ILE A 58 -5.94 13.43 -16.91
N ARG A 59 -4.72 12.91 -17.10
CA ARG A 59 -4.33 12.24 -18.35
C ARG A 59 -4.90 10.83 -18.46
N ALA A 60 -5.00 10.11 -17.35
CA ALA A 60 -5.52 8.76 -17.34
C ALA A 60 -7.04 8.73 -17.51
N TYR A 61 -7.78 9.74 -17.06
CA TYR A 61 -9.24 9.77 -17.08
C TYR A 61 -9.82 9.48 -18.46
N GLU A 62 -9.27 10.09 -19.52
CA GLU A 62 -9.71 9.87 -20.90
C GLU A 62 -9.33 8.48 -21.46
N LEU A 63 -8.39 7.80 -20.82
CA LEU A 63 -7.84 6.51 -21.23
C LEU A 63 -8.34 5.34 -20.36
N ILE A 64 -9.13 5.61 -19.32
CA ILE A 64 -9.69 4.55 -18.46
C ILE A 64 -10.67 3.72 -19.29
N THR A 65 -10.31 2.46 -19.50
CA THR A 65 -11.18 1.48 -20.13
C THR A 65 -11.91 0.65 -19.08
N TRP A 66 -13.02 0.02 -19.47
CA TRP A 66 -13.74 -0.89 -18.58
C TRP A 66 -12.86 -2.09 -18.17
N GLN A 67 -11.93 -2.51 -19.03
CA GLN A 67 -10.96 -3.58 -18.73
C GLN A 67 -9.99 -3.15 -17.63
N ALA A 68 -9.52 -1.91 -17.64
CA ALA A 68 -8.65 -1.38 -16.60
C ALA A 68 -9.38 -1.33 -15.25
N PHE A 69 -10.66 -0.91 -15.26
CA PHE A 69 -11.51 -0.92 -14.08
C PHE A 69 -11.74 -2.34 -13.55
N ALA A 70 -12.11 -3.29 -14.43
CA ALA A 70 -12.32 -4.68 -14.06
C ALA A 70 -11.06 -5.32 -13.47
N TYR A 71 -9.90 -5.08 -14.10
CA TYR A 71 -8.62 -5.55 -13.59
C TYR A 71 -8.29 -4.92 -12.23
N ALA A 72 -8.53 -3.63 -12.04
CA ALA A 72 -8.29 -2.96 -10.77
C ALA A 72 -9.14 -3.57 -9.64
N VAL A 73 -10.43 -3.84 -9.88
CA VAL A 73 -11.31 -4.53 -8.92
C VAL A 73 -10.79 -5.92 -8.60
N LEU A 74 -10.44 -6.73 -9.61
CA LEU A 74 -9.83 -8.05 -9.42
C LEU A 74 -8.50 -7.97 -8.67
N SER A 75 -7.70 -6.92 -8.92
CA SER A 75 -6.41 -6.73 -8.28
C SER A 75 -6.54 -6.43 -6.80
N LEU A 76 -7.58 -5.70 -6.39
CA LEU A 76 -7.84 -5.33 -5.00
C LEU A 76 -8.57 -6.45 -4.23
N THR A 77 -9.31 -7.31 -4.93
CA THR A 77 -10.06 -8.41 -4.33
C THR A 77 -9.33 -9.74 -4.48
N VAL A 78 -9.41 -10.38 -5.64
CA VAL A 78 -8.90 -11.74 -5.89
C VAL A 78 -7.38 -11.80 -5.75
N VAL A 79 -6.65 -10.97 -6.49
CA VAL A 79 -5.18 -11.03 -6.56
C VAL A 79 -4.54 -10.63 -5.23
N ARG A 80 -5.24 -9.84 -4.41
CA ARG A 80 -4.75 -9.40 -3.10
C ARG A 80 -5.23 -10.32 -1.97
N MET A 81 -6.54 -10.54 -1.86
CA MET A 81 -7.11 -11.21 -0.69
C MET A 81 -6.81 -12.70 -0.69
N LEU A 82 -6.86 -13.37 -1.84
CA LEU A 82 -6.65 -14.83 -1.89
C LEU A 82 -5.25 -15.22 -1.39
N PRO A 83 -4.13 -14.63 -1.88
CA PRO A 83 -2.81 -14.99 -1.37
C PRO A 83 -2.64 -14.72 0.12
N VAL A 84 -3.24 -13.64 0.64
CA VAL A 84 -3.17 -13.31 2.07
C VAL A 84 -3.91 -14.35 2.91
N ILE A 85 -5.15 -14.68 2.54
CA ILE A 85 -5.94 -15.69 3.26
C ILE A 85 -5.24 -17.05 3.22
N LEU A 86 -4.70 -17.44 2.06
CA LEU A 86 -3.91 -18.67 1.92
C LEU A 86 -2.66 -18.64 2.80
N SER A 87 -1.92 -17.54 2.86
CA SER A 87 -0.74 -17.42 3.73
C SER A 87 -1.07 -17.51 5.23
N LEU A 88 -2.32 -17.22 5.61
CA LEU A 88 -2.79 -17.31 6.98
C LEU A 88 -3.49 -18.64 7.29
N THR A 89 -3.65 -19.55 6.32
CA THR A 89 -4.20 -20.88 6.61
C THR A 89 -3.26 -21.65 7.56
N GLY A 90 -3.82 -22.28 8.59
CA GLY A 90 -3.06 -23.00 9.61
C GLY A 90 -2.48 -22.17 10.77
N THR A 91 -2.57 -20.83 10.73
CA THR A 91 -2.03 -19.97 11.80
C THR A 91 -2.87 -19.91 13.10
N GLY A 92 -4.05 -20.54 13.12
CA GLY A 92 -5.03 -20.38 14.21
C GLY A 92 -5.77 -19.03 14.23
N GLU A 93 -5.39 -18.09 13.35
CA GLU A 93 -6.00 -16.77 13.29
C GLU A 93 -7.49 -16.83 12.88
N LYS A 94 -8.33 -15.98 13.48
CA LYS A 94 -9.78 -15.96 13.26
C LYS A 94 -10.10 -15.52 11.82
N THR A 95 -11.18 -16.04 11.26
CA THR A 95 -11.57 -15.76 9.87
C THR A 95 -11.81 -14.27 9.63
N GLU A 96 -12.39 -13.57 10.59
CA GLU A 96 -12.61 -12.13 10.54
C GLU A 96 -11.31 -11.33 10.45
N SER A 97 -10.33 -11.68 11.29
CA SER A 97 -9.00 -11.06 11.25
C SER A 97 -8.30 -11.35 9.93
N LYS A 98 -8.40 -12.59 9.41
CA LYS A 98 -7.85 -12.96 8.10
C LYS A 98 -8.44 -12.12 6.97
N ILE A 99 -9.77 -11.97 6.93
CA ILE A 99 -10.46 -11.15 5.93
C ILE A 99 -10.07 -9.68 6.07
N PHE A 100 -10.00 -9.17 7.30
CA PHE A 100 -9.57 -7.80 7.56
C PHE A 100 -8.14 -7.55 7.05
N LEU A 101 -7.18 -8.40 7.41
CA LEU A 101 -5.78 -8.34 6.96
C LEU A 101 -5.67 -8.48 5.44
N ALA A 102 -6.48 -9.35 4.84
CA ALA A 102 -6.52 -9.58 3.41
C ALA A 102 -7.07 -8.37 2.64
N TRP A 103 -8.12 -7.73 3.17
CA TRP A 103 -8.73 -6.54 2.61
C TRP A 103 -7.82 -5.32 2.76
N PHE A 104 -7.29 -5.04 3.95
CA PHE A 104 -6.46 -3.85 4.21
C PHE A 104 -5.03 -4.00 3.69
N GLY A 105 -4.87 -3.90 2.37
CA GLY A 105 -3.60 -3.73 1.69
C GLY A 105 -3.67 -2.61 0.66
N PRO A 106 -3.86 -1.35 1.08
CA PRO A 106 -4.08 -0.25 0.17
C PRO A 106 -2.89 -0.07 -0.79
N ARG A 107 -3.21 0.18 -2.05
CA ARG A 107 -2.27 0.60 -3.09
C ARG A 107 -2.13 2.11 -3.07
N GLY A 108 -0.91 2.62 -3.25
CA GLY A 108 -0.59 4.05 -3.13
C GLY A 108 0.83 4.35 -3.61
N PHE A 109 1.65 4.95 -2.75
CA PHE A 109 2.98 5.49 -3.10
C PHE A 109 3.90 4.55 -3.87
N ALA A 110 4.09 3.32 -3.38
CA ALA A 110 4.97 2.36 -4.06
C ALA A 110 4.52 2.12 -5.51
N SER A 111 3.20 2.02 -5.74
CA SER A 111 2.64 1.84 -7.08
C SER A 111 2.90 3.05 -7.99
N ILE A 112 2.85 4.27 -7.46
CA ILE A 112 3.17 5.50 -8.22
C ILE A 112 4.62 5.47 -8.68
N VAL A 113 5.55 5.15 -7.77
CA VAL A 113 6.98 5.06 -8.07
C VAL A 113 7.25 3.99 -9.13
N PHE A 114 6.66 2.79 -8.99
CA PHE A 114 6.83 1.74 -9.98
C PHE A 114 6.22 2.08 -11.34
N ALA A 115 5.08 2.78 -11.38
CA ALA A 115 4.50 3.25 -12.64
C ALA A 115 5.46 4.21 -13.36
N ILE A 116 6.09 5.15 -12.64
CA ILE A 116 7.09 6.05 -13.21
C ILE A 116 8.29 5.26 -13.75
N ILE A 117 8.79 4.27 -13.01
CA ILE A 117 9.90 3.43 -13.46
C ILE A 117 9.52 2.69 -14.76
N VAL A 118 8.35 2.06 -14.81
CA VAL A 118 7.86 1.32 -15.99
C VAL A 118 7.65 2.24 -17.20
N LEU A 119 7.13 3.45 -16.98
CA LEU A 119 6.96 4.43 -18.05
C LEU A 119 8.30 4.90 -18.64
N ASN A 120 9.38 4.88 -17.84
CA ASN A 120 10.72 5.27 -18.28
C ASN A 120 11.51 4.14 -18.96
N THR A 121 11.07 2.88 -18.86
CA THR A 121 11.79 1.72 -19.43
C THR A 121 11.34 1.34 -20.84
N SER A 122 10.50 2.15 -21.49
CA SER A 122 10.06 1.95 -22.89
C SER A 122 9.45 0.55 -23.17
N LEU A 123 8.76 -0.04 -22.19
CA LEU A 123 8.11 -1.34 -22.38
C LEU A 123 6.89 -1.26 -23.30
N PRO A 124 6.66 -2.29 -24.13
CA PRO A 124 5.37 -2.47 -24.81
C PRO A 124 4.24 -2.52 -23.77
N GLY A 125 3.19 -1.72 -23.98
CA GLY A 125 2.06 -1.68 -23.05
C GLY A 125 2.23 -0.80 -21.81
N ALA A 126 3.35 -0.09 -21.66
CA ALA A 126 3.59 0.77 -20.49
C ALA A 126 2.49 1.84 -20.26
N PRO A 127 1.93 2.50 -21.28
CA PRO A 127 0.80 3.42 -21.08
C PRO A 127 -0.44 2.72 -20.52
N GLN A 128 -0.76 1.52 -21.01
CA GLN A 128 -1.90 0.72 -20.54
C GLN A 128 -1.69 0.27 -19.09
N MET A 129 -0.47 -0.16 -18.74
CA MET A 129 -0.10 -0.48 -17.36
C MET A 129 -0.28 0.73 -16.45
N ALA A 130 0.15 1.91 -16.88
CA ALA A 130 -0.01 3.14 -16.09
C ALA A 130 -1.48 3.48 -15.84
N VAL A 131 -2.36 3.35 -16.84
CA VAL A 131 -3.81 3.55 -16.67
C VAL A 131 -4.38 2.57 -15.64
N VAL A 132 -4.00 1.29 -15.72
CA VAL A 132 -4.43 0.26 -14.77
C VAL A 132 -3.95 0.60 -13.34
N VAL A 133 -2.69 1.02 -13.19
CA VAL A 133 -2.14 1.40 -11.88
C VAL A 133 -2.88 2.61 -11.31
N VAL A 134 -3.11 3.65 -12.11
CA VAL A 134 -3.85 4.85 -11.69
C VAL A 134 -5.26 4.49 -11.25
N CYS A 135 -5.99 3.70 -12.06
CA CYS A 135 -7.33 3.23 -11.73
C CYS A 135 -7.33 2.43 -10.41
N THR A 136 -6.35 1.54 -10.22
CA THR A 136 -6.20 0.75 -9.00
C THR A 136 -5.91 1.60 -7.76
N ILE A 137 -5.05 2.62 -7.89
CA ILE A 137 -4.75 3.54 -6.77
C ILE A 137 -6.00 4.32 -6.38
N ILE A 138 -6.76 4.86 -7.34
CA ILE A 138 -7.99 5.62 -7.07
C ILE A 138 -9.01 4.73 -6.35
N LEU A 139 -9.33 3.57 -6.93
CA LEU A 139 -10.29 2.64 -6.33
C LEU A 139 -9.84 2.18 -4.94
N SER A 140 -8.54 1.91 -4.77
CA SER A 140 -7.96 1.55 -3.48
C SER A 140 -8.12 2.67 -2.45
N ALA A 141 -7.78 3.92 -2.81
CA ALA A 141 -7.86 5.05 -1.90
C ALA A 141 -9.30 5.26 -1.38
N PHE A 142 -10.29 5.20 -2.27
CA PHE A 142 -11.70 5.31 -1.88
C PHE A 142 -12.17 4.09 -1.09
N ALA A 143 -11.94 2.88 -1.59
CA ALA A 143 -12.44 1.65 -0.96
C ALA A 143 -11.87 1.48 0.46
N HIS A 144 -10.56 1.60 0.63
CA HIS A 144 -9.94 1.45 1.95
C HIS A 144 -10.19 2.66 2.83
N GLY A 145 -10.21 3.88 2.29
CA GLY A 145 -10.50 5.09 3.06
C GLY A 145 -11.91 5.07 3.67
N ILE A 146 -12.92 4.69 2.89
CA ILE A 146 -14.31 4.59 3.36
C ILE A 146 -14.47 3.42 4.34
N THR A 147 -13.81 2.28 4.09
CA THR A 147 -13.99 1.08 4.90
C THR A 147 -13.11 1.00 6.16
N ALA A 148 -12.04 1.81 6.28
CA ALA A 148 -11.07 1.77 7.37
C ALA A 148 -11.70 1.81 8.76
N ASN A 149 -12.34 2.93 9.11
CA ASN A 149 -12.96 3.13 10.42
C ASN A 149 -14.08 2.13 10.73
N PRO A 150 -15.07 1.90 9.85
CA PRO A 150 -16.18 1.00 10.17
C PRO A 150 -15.71 -0.46 10.36
N MET A 151 -14.81 -0.96 9.51
CA MET A 151 -14.31 -2.33 9.63
C MET A 151 -13.41 -2.52 10.85
N ALA A 152 -12.54 -1.55 11.15
CA ALA A 152 -11.70 -1.61 12.35
C ALA A 152 -12.55 -1.63 13.63
N SER A 153 -13.58 -0.77 13.70
CA SER A 153 -14.52 -0.75 14.83
C SER A 153 -15.29 -2.07 14.96
N ALA A 154 -15.76 -2.63 13.84
CA ALA A 154 -16.49 -3.90 13.83
C ALA A 154 -15.61 -5.08 14.31
N LEU A 155 -14.35 -5.14 13.85
CA LEU A 155 -13.40 -6.17 14.28
C LEU A 155 -13.08 -6.04 15.77
N ALA A 156 -12.78 -4.83 16.25
CA ALA A 156 -12.50 -4.57 17.66
C ALA A 156 -13.67 -5.00 18.57
N LYS A 157 -14.91 -4.69 18.18
CA LYS A 157 -16.12 -5.10 18.93
C LYS A 157 -16.29 -6.62 18.98
N LYS A 158 -16.02 -7.33 17.88
CA LYS A 158 -16.10 -8.80 17.85
C LYS A 158 -15.07 -9.43 18.78
N LEU A 159 -13.81 -9.01 18.68
CA LEU A 159 -12.72 -9.52 19.51
C LEU A 159 -12.97 -9.26 21.01
N ALA A 160 -13.46 -8.06 21.36
CA ALA A 160 -13.79 -7.72 22.74
C ALA A 160 -14.97 -8.54 23.31
N LYS A 161 -15.94 -8.92 22.47
CA LYS A 161 -17.07 -9.76 22.90
C LYS A 161 -16.61 -11.18 23.22
N GLU A 162 -15.69 -11.72 22.42
CA GLU A 162 -15.17 -13.08 22.60
C GLU A 162 -14.29 -13.18 23.85
N GLN A 163 -13.43 -12.18 24.11
CA GLN A 163 -12.64 -12.11 25.35
C GLN A 163 -13.47 -12.04 26.63
N ARG A 164 -14.73 -11.59 26.55
CA ARG A 164 -15.66 -11.54 27.69
C ARG A 164 -16.46 -12.84 27.86
N ALA A 165 -16.45 -13.71 26.86
CA ALA A 165 -17.17 -14.98 26.86
C ALA A 165 -16.28 -16.17 27.27
N GLU A 166 -14.96 -15.96 27.26
CA GLU A 166 -13.92 -16.83 27.84
C GLU A 166 -13.72 -16.52 29.34
#